data_AF-A0A183A1Z7-F1
#
_entry.id   AF-A0A183A1Z7-F1
#
_cell.length_a   1.000
_cell.length_b   1.000
_cell.length_c   1.000
_cell.angle_alpha   90.00
_cell.angle_beta   90.00
_cell.angle_gamma   90.00
#
_symmetry.space_group_name_H-M   'P 1'
#
loop_
_entity.id
_entity.type
_entity.pdbx_description
1 polymer ?
#
loop_
_entity_poly.entity_id
_entity_poly.type
_entity_poly.pdbx_seq_one_letter_code
_entity_poly.pdbx_strand_id
1 'polypeptide(L)'
;MNDQDRTSIHEAMEQQSISVSKAGIVTSLQARCTIIAAANPIGGRYDPSITFSDNVDLSEPILSRFDVLCVVRDTVDSIQDEMLARFVVGSHMRHHPNLTAEERDTLVQQLAESGTARSGSSPDLQPLDQVSQQKYRRAIFFALGFKLFTLCFYFRLPFTCTSVIQNCPR
;
A
#
# COMPACT_ATOMS: atom_id res chain seq x y z
N MET A 1 11.59 -7.46 -13.62
CA MET A 1 11.12 -6.17 -14.16
C MET A 1 12.03 -5.83 -15.31
N ASN A 2 11.51 -5.35 -16.45
CA ASN A 2 12.37 -5.06 -17.59
C ASN A 2 13.16 -3.76 -17.34
N ASP A 3 14.31 -3.57 -17.98
CA ASP A 3 15.14 -2.39 -17.71
C ASP A 3 14.48 -1.08 -18.14
N GLN A 4 13.62 -1.13 -19.16
CA GLN A 4 12.78 0.00 -19.57
C GLN A 4 11.77 0.41 -18.48
N ASP A 5 11.21 -0.56 -17.76
CA ASP A 5 10.25 -0.28 -16.69
C ASP A 5 10.97 0.35 -15.48
N ARG A 6 12.22 -0.09 -15.23
CA ARG A 6 13.09 0.51 -14.21
C ARG A 6 13.30 1.98 -14.48
N THR A 7 13.74 2.36 -15.69
CA THR A 7 14.00 3.77 -16.03
C THR A 7 12.75 4.63 -15.97
N SER A 8 11.60 4.13 -16.45
CA SER A 8 10.34 4.87 -16.39
C SER A 8 9.83 5.09 -14.96
N ILE A 9 10.01 4.10 -14.06
CA ILE A 9 9.64 4.27 -12.65
C ILE A 9 10.58 5.24 -11.94
N HIS A 10 11.89 5.19 -12.23
CA HIS A 10 12.86 6.16 -11.70
C HIS A 10 12.48 7.61 -12.08
N GLU A 11 12.13 7.86 -13.34
CA GLU A 11 11.65 9.17 -13.81
C GLU A 11 10.42 9.64 -13.03
N ALA A 12 9.43 8.75 -12.88
CA ALA A 12 8.21 9.04 -12.16
C ALA A 12 8.44 9.33 -10.67
N MET A 13 9.34 8.59 -10.01
CA MET A 13 9.68 8.77 -8.59
C MET A 13 10.44 10.07 -8.32
N GLU A 14 11.36 10.44 -9.22
CA GLU A 14 12.16 11.64 -9.09
C GLU A 14 11.36 12.90 -9.40
N GLN A 15 10.68 12.92 -10.55
CA GLN A 15 10.12 14.14 -11.12
C GLN A 15 8.61 14.27 -10.87
N GLN A 16 7.95 13.20 -10.39
CA GLN A 16 6.48 13.12 -10.27
C GLN A 16 5.76 13.47 -11.57
N SER A 17 6.42 13.21 -12.71
CA SER A 17 5.98 13.50 -14.05
C SER A 17 6.54 12.44 -14.99
N ILE A 18 5.78 12.06 -16.02
CA ILE A 18 6.20 11.10 -17.04
C ILE A 18 6.10 11.79 -18.40
N SER A 19 7.19 11.73 -19.15
CA SER A 19 7.22 12.16 -20.54
C SER A 19 6.77 11.04 -21.48
N VAL A 20 5.81 11.31 -22.34
CA VAL A 20 5.33 10.35 -23.34
C VAL A 20 5.52 10.94 -24.72
N SER A 21 6.32 10.25 -25.54
CA SER A 21 6.48 10.54 -26.96
C SER A 21 6.11 9.30 -27.76
N LYS A 22 4.88 9.25 -28.24
CA LYS A 22 4.37 8.11 -29.03
C LYS A 22 3.36 8.58 -30.07
N ALA A 23 3.42 8.00 -31.26
CA ALA A 23 2.51 8.30 -32.37
C ALA A 23 2.41 9.80 -32.74
N GLY A 24 3.53 10.53 -32.64
CA GLY A 24 3.57 11.96 -32.98
C GLY A 24 3.00 12.90 -31.91
N ILE A 25 2.54 12.37 -30.77
CA ILE A 25 2.10 13.14 -29.62
C ILE A 25 3.24 13.17 -28.62
N VAL A 26 3.73 14.38 -28.33
CA VAL A 26 4.73 14.64 -27.29
C VAL A 26 4.05 15.42 -26.20
N THR A 27 3.80 14.77 -25.06
CA THR A 27 3.15 15.39 -23.90
C THR A 27 3.80 14.92 -22.61
N SER A 28 3.67 15.72 -21.56
CA SER A 28 4.11 15.39 -20.21
C SER A 28 2.88 15.27 -19.30
N LEU A 29 2.81 14.18 -18.54
CA LEU A 29 1.70 13.82 -17.67
C LEU A 29 2.16 13.82 -16.22
N GLN A 30 1.35 14.37 -15.31
CA GLN A 30 1.67 14.34 -13.88
C GLN A 30 1.45 12.94 -13.28
N ALA A 31 2.43 12.47 -12.50
CA ALA A 31 2.43 11.17 -11.84
C ALA A 31 2.49 11.33 -10.30
N ARG A 32 1.52 12.06 -9.74
CA ARG A 32 1.41 12.24 -8.28
C ARG A 32 0.76 11.02 -7.63
N CYS A 33 1.55 9.99 -7.37
CA CYS A 33 1.10 8.77 -6.71
C CYS A 33 2.05 8.37 -5.56
N THR A 34 1.51 7.67 -4.57
CA THR A 34 2.30 6.98 -3.55
C THR A 34 2.61 5.58 -4.06
N ILE A 35 3.86 5.16 -3.95
CA ILE A 35 4.30 3.83 -4.36
C ILE A 35 4.33 2.92 -3.15
N ILE A 36 3.65 1.77 -3.26
CA ILE A 36 3.74 0.68 -2.30
C ILE A 36 4.27 -0.51 -3.10
N ALA A 37 5.42 -1.02 -2.70
CA ALA A 37 6.09 -2.12 -3.37
C ALA A 37 6.42 -3.23 -2.36
N ALA A 38 6.33 -4.48 -2.83
CA ALA A 38 6.83 -5.65 -2.13
C ALA A 38 7.82 -6.36 -3.07
N ALA A 39 8.99 -6.68 -2.55
CA ALA A 39 10.04 -7.38 -3.30
C ALA A 39 10.42 -8.65 -2.56
N ASN A 40 10.73 -9.70 -3.31
CA ASN A 40 11.20 -10.97 -2.76
C ASN A 40 12.74 -10.99 -2.76
N PRO A 41 13.36 -11.62 -1.75
CA PRO A 41 14.81 -11.83 -1.76
C PRO A 41 15.21 -12.79 -2.88
N ILE A 42 16.39 -12.59 -3.47
CA ILE A 42 16.88 -13.36 -4.64
C ILE A 42 16.99 -14.86 -4.30
N GLY A 43 17.43 -15.19 -3.08
CA GLY A 43 17.60 -16.56 -2.60
C GLY A 43 16.35 -17.20 -1.99
N GLY A 44 15.17 -16.56 -2.08
CA GLY A 44 13.93 -17.03 -1.48
C GLY A 44 13.83 -16.89 0.05
N ARG A 45 14.97 -16.79 0.75
CA ARG A 45 15.07 -16.40 2.16
C ARG A 45 15.95 -15.17 2.29
N TYR A 46 15.60 -14.30 3.23
CA TYR A 46 16.38 -13.11 3.53
C TYR A 46 17.58 -13.47 4.42
N ASP A 47 18.80 -13.14 3.99
CA ASP A 47 20.01 -13.37 4.75
C ASP A 47 20.48 -12.06 5.42
N PRO A 48 20.48 -11.95 6.76
CA PRO A 48 20.90 -10.74 7.45
C PRO A 48 22.42 -10.51 7.43
N SER A 49 23.21 -11.47 6.96
CA SER A 49 24.68 -11.34 6.87
C SER A 49 25.13 -10.49 5.68
N ILE A 50 24.32 -10.40 4.62
CA ILE A 50 24.59 -9.57 3.44
C ILE A 50 23.81 -8.25 3.49
N THR A 51 24.21 -7.28 2.68
CA THR A 51 23.55 -5.97 2.65
C THR A 51 22.13 -6.06 2.09
N PHE A 52 21.28 -5.07 2.38
CA PHE A 52 19.91 -5.04 1.87
C PHE A 52 19.87 -4.92 0.33
N SER A 53 20.78 -4.16 -0.27
CA SER A 53 20.92 -4.01 -1.72
C SER A 53 21.34 -5.30 -2.41
N ASP A 54 22.12 -6.16 -1.75
CA ASP A 54 22.52 -7.44 -2.34
C ASP A 54 21.44 -8.52 -2.18
N ASN A 55 20.63 -8.43 -1.11
CA ASN A 55 19.49 -9.32 -0.88
C ASN A 55 18.37 -9.13 -1.92
N VAL A 56 18.23 -7.93 -2.48
CA VAL A 56 17.11 -7.52 -3.33
C VAL A 56 17.62 -7.03 -4.69
N ASP A 57 17.11 -7.57 -5.80
CA ASP A 57 17.50 -7.16 -7.16
C ASP A 57 16.87 -5.80 -7.58
N LEU A 58 17.21 -4.74 -6.83
CA LEU A 58 16.81 -3.37 -7.10
C LEU A 58 18.05 -2.48 -7.19
N SER A 59 18.05 -1.58 -8.18
CA SER A 59 19.11 -0.59 -8.33
C SER A 59 19.09 0.42 -7.18
N GLU A 60 20.27 0.80 -6.69
CA GLU A 60 20.46 1.76 -5.59
C GLU A 60 19.66 3.08 -5.73
N PRO A 61 19.48 3.68 -6.94
CA PRO A 61 18.73 4.92 -7.05
C PRO A 61 17.22 4.76 -6.78
N ILE A 62 16.63 3.56 -6.95
CA ILE A 62 15.23 3.29 -6.59
C ILE A 62 15.14 3.17 -5.07
N LEU A 63 16.10 2.47 -4.44
CA LEU A 63 16.11 2.23 -3.01
C LEU A 63 16.21 3.54 -2.22
N SER A 64 17.04 4.47 -2.69
CA SER A 64 17.18 5.80 -2.08
C SER A 64 15.92 6.66 -2.12
N ARG A 65 14.93 6.32 -2.97
CA ARG A 65 13.68 7.08 -3.12
C ARG A 65 12.54 6.56 -2.25
N PHE A 66 12.73 5.43 -1.58
CA PHE A 66 11.78 4.96 -0.59
C PHE A 66 12.08 5.58 0.77
N ASP A 67 11.10 6.26 1.35
CA ASP A 67 11.23 6.84 2.69
C ASP A 67 11.25 5.76 3.79
N VAL A 68 10.54 4.65 3.55
CA VAL A 68 10.37 3.56 4.52
C VAL A 68 10.68 2.23 3.85
N LEU A 69 11.64 1.50 4.42
CA LEU A 69 12.01 0.15 4.02
C LEU A 69 11.64 -0.82 5.15
N CYS A 70 10.69 -1.71 4.89
CA CYS A 70 10.25 -2.73 5.85
C CYS A 70 10.78 -4.10 5.41
N VAL A 71 11.64 -4.72 6.22
CA VAL A 71 12.12 -6.09 6.00
C VAL A 71 11.30 -7.05 6.85
N VAL A 72 10.50 -7.90 6.21
CA VAL A 72 9.77 -8.98 6.87
C VAL A 72 10.68 -10.20 6.90
N ARG A 73 10.99 -10.70 8.11
CA ARG A 73 11.82 -11.89 8.32
C ARG A 73 11.01 -12.95 9.02
N ASP A 74 11.21 -14.18 8.56
CA ASP A 74 10.64 -15.37 9.16
C ASP A 74 11.64 -15.94 10.18
N THR A 75 11.25 -16.01 11.44
CA THR A 75 12.03 -16.59 12.54
C THR A 75 11.22 -17.71 13.17
N VAL A 76 11.83 -18.88 13.33
CA VAL A 76 11.14 -20.05 13.88
C VAL A 76 10.94 -19.87 15.38
N ASP A 77 9.71 -19.64 15.81
CA ASP A 77 9.32 -19.55 17.21
C ASP A 77 8.05 -20.38 17.45
N SER A 78 8.19 -21.47 18.20
CA SER A 78 7.10 -22.40 18.49
C SER A 78 5.86 -21.75 19.08
N ILE A 79 6.02 -20.71 19.91
CA ILE A 79 4.89 -20.05 20.57
C ILE A 79 4.13 -19.18 19.56
N GLN A 80 4.85 -18.39 18.76
CA GLN A 80 4.23 -17.56 17.73
C GLN A 80 3.62 -18.40 16.61
N ASP A 81 4.26 -19.49 16.23
CA ASP A 81 3.75 -20.42 15.22
C ASP A 81 2.46 -21.09 15.67
N GLU A 82 2.36 -21.50 16.95
CA GLU A 82 1.14 -22.06 17.52
C GLU A 82 0.00 -21.02 17.53
N MET A 83 0.31 -19.77 17.90
CA MET A 83 -0.66 -18.68 17.86
C MET A 83 -1.15 -18.38 16.45
N LEU A 84 -0.23 -18.32 15.48
CA LEU A 84 -0.54 -18.08 14.07
C LEU A 84 -1.38 -19.22 13.50
N ALA A 85 -0.99 -20.47 13.76
CA ALA A 85 -1.72 -21.65 13.30
C ALA A 85 -3.16 -21.66 13.85
N ARG A 86 -3.35 -21.40 15.15
CA ARG A 86 -4.69 -21.27 15.75
C ARG A 86 -5.51 -20.17 15.09
N PHE A 87 -4.91 -19.01 14.84
CA PHE A 87 -5.57 -17.89 14.17
C PHE A 87 -5.99 -18.24 12.74
N VAL A 88 -5.10 -18.86 11.96
CA VAL A 88 -5.35 -19.26 10.57
C VAL A 88 -6.45 -20.33 10.50
N VAL A 89 -6.38 -21.36 11.33
CA VAL A 89 -7.41 -22.41 11.42
C VAL A 89 -8.76 -21.81 11.80
N GLY A 90 -8.80 -20.97 12.84
CA GLY A 90 -10.03 -20.28 13.24
C GLY A 90 -10.61 -19.39 12.15
N SER A 91 -9.76 -18.69 11.39
CA SER A 91 -10.18 -17.86 10.25
C SER A 91 -10.77 -18.71 9.11
N HIS A 92 -10.12 -19.81 8.73
CA HIS A 92 -10.61 -20.71 7.70
C HIS A 92 -11.94 -21.37 8.08
N MET A 93 -12.10 -21.74 9.35
CA MET A 93 -13.38 -22.27 9.84
C MET A 93 -14.50 -21.22 9.71
N ARG A 94 -14.27 -19.96 10.07
CA ARG A 94 -15.33 -18.91 10.01
C ARG A 94 -15.78 -18.57 8.58
N HIS A 95 -14.89 -18.68 7.60
CA HIS A 95 -15.15 -18.29 6.21
C HIS A 95 -15.54 -19.47 5.30
N HIS A 96 -15.83 -20.64 5.87
CA HIS A 96 -16.25 -21.79 5.07
C HIS A 96 -17.63 -21.54 4.44
N PRO A 97 -17.81 -21.73 3.11
CA PRO A 97 -19.03 -21.36 2.40
C PRO A 97 -20.27 -22.18 2.80
N ASN A 98 -20.08 -23.38 3.36
CA ASN A 98 -21.18 -24.25 3.78
C ASN A 98 -21.66 -24.00 5.22
N LEU A 99 -21.08 -23.05 5.95
CA LEU A 99 -21.51 -22.72 7.30
C LEU A 99 -22.63 -21.69 7.27
N THR A 100 -23.73 -22.02 7.93
CA THR A 100 -24.80 -21.07 8.21
C THR A 100 -24.33 -20.01 9.22
N ALA A 101 -25.00 -18.86 9.26
CA ALA A 101 -24.63 -17.77 10.17
C ALA A 101 -24.69 -18.20 11.65
N GLU A 102 -25.64 -19.06 12.00
CA GLU A 102 -25.85 -19.57 13.36
C GLU A 102 -24.72 -20.54 13.80
N GLU A 103 -24.28 -21.41 12.88
CA GLU A 103 -23.13 -22.29 13.11
C GLU A 103 -21.83 -21.50 13.22
N ARG A 104 -21.72 -20.38 12.52
CA ARG A 104 -20.55 -19.49 12.62
C ARG A 104 -20.45 -18.85 14.01
N ASP A 105 -21.57 -18.35 14.55
CA ASP A 105 -21.59 -17.67 15.85
C ASP A 105 -21.32 -18.64 17.01
N THR A 106 -21.86 -19.86 16.93
CA THR A 106 -21.56 -20.92 17.91
C THR A 106 -20.09 -21.35 17.88
N LEU A 107 -19.48 -21.47 16.70
CA LEU A 107 -18.05 -21.76 16.55
C LEU A 107 -17.17 -20.64 17.11
N VAL A 108 -17.54 -19.37 16.89
CA VAL A 108 -16.80 -18.22 17.45
C VAL A 108 -16.82 -18.25 18.97
N GLN A 109 -17.95 -18.61 19.58
CA GLN A 109 -18.09 -18.72 21.03
C GLN A 109 -17.23 -19.86 21.60
N GLN A 110 -17.23 -21.03 20.96
CA GLN A 110 -16.40 -22.17 21.37
C GLN A 110 -14.89 -21.91 21.21
N LEU A 111 -14.50 -21.18 20.16
CA LEU A 111 -13.11 -20.74 19.96
C LEU A 111 -12.68 -19.68 21.00
N ALA A 112 -13.61 -18.88 21.50
CA ALA A 112 -13.35 -17.91 22.56
C ALA A 112 -13.17 -18.59 23.94
N GLU A 113 -13.95 -19.66 24.21
CA GLU A 113 -13.90 -20.42 25.46
C GLU A 113 -12.68 -21.35 25.57
N SER A 114 -12.17 -21.86 24.45
CA SER A 114 -10.99 -22.74 24.39
C SER A 114 -9.65 -22.01 24.61
N GLY A 115 -9.68 -20.75 25.05
CA GLY A 115 -8.46 -20.02 25.38
C GLY A 115 -7.64 -19.64 24.15
N THR A 116 -8.30 -19.23 23.05
CA THR A 116 -7.64 -18.43 22.00
C THR A 116 -7.32 -17.06 22.61
N ALA A 117 -6.27 -17.06 23.44
CA ALA A 117 -5.94 -16.01 24.35
C ALA A 117 -5.59 -14.72 23.61
N ARG A 118 -6.03 -13.61 24.20
CA ARG A 118 -5.55 -12.25 23.98
C ARG A 118 -4.05 -12.08 24.36
N SER A 119 -3.19 -13.03 24.06
CA SER A 119 -1.81 -13.04 24.57
C SER A 119 -0.81 -13.26 23.44
N GLY A 120 -0.42 -12.18 22.77
CA GLY A 120 0.78 -12.16 21.93
C GLY A 120 0.78 -11.17 20.77
N SER A 121 -0.35 -10.54 20.43
CA SER A 121 -0.26 -9.23 19.78
C SER A 121 0.07 -8.20 20.85
N SER A 122 1.10 -7.38 20.60
CA SER A 122 1.16 -6.05 21.20
C SER A 122 -0.26 -5.44 21.26
N PRO A 123 -0.68 -4.83 22.38
CA PRO A 123 -2.08 -4.53 22.71
C PRO A 123 -2.81 -3.61 21.69
N ASP A 124 -2.11 -3.09 20.69
CA ASP A 124 -2.62 -2.11 19.73
C ASP A 124 -3.21 -2.69 18.43
N LEU A 125 -3.05 -3.98 18.14
CA LEU A 125 -3.57 -4.59 16.90
C LEU A 125 -4.77 -5.50 17.19
N GLN A 126 -5.89 -4.89 17.56
CA GLN A 126 -7.20 -5.55 17.51
C GLN A 126 -7.71 -5.56 16.06
N PRO A 127 -8.32 -6.66 15.58
CA PRO A 127 -8.98 -6.66 14.28
C PRO A 127 -9.97 -5.49 14.22
N LEU A 128 -9.78 -4.58 13.26
CA LEU A 128 -10.66 -3.43 13.12
C LEU A 128 -12.06 -3.93 12.78
N ASP A 129 -12.99 -3.67 13.69
CA ASP A 129 -14.40 -3.99 13.52
C ASP A 129 -14.95 -3.36 12.22
N GLN A 130 -15.93 -3.97 11.57
CA GLN A 130 -16.40 -3.56 10.25
C GLN A 130 -16.91 -2.10 10.24
N VAL A 131 -17.49 -1.66 11.36
CA VAL A 131 -17.90 -0.27 11.62
C VAL A 131 -16.68 0.67 11.69
N SER A 132 -15.62 0.23 12.36
CA SER A 132 -14.36 0.97 12.48
C SER A 132 -13.70 1.13 11.11
N GLN A 133 -13.63 0.08 10.29
CA GLN A 133 -13.09 0.17 8.92
C GLN A 133 -13.85 1.19 8.06
N GLN A 134 -15.18 1.23 8.17
CA GLN A 134 -15.99 2.20 7.44
C GLN A 134 -15.78 3.63 7.95
N LYS A 135 -15.56 3.81 9.26
CA LYS A 135 -15.19 5.09 9.86
C LYS A 135 -13.81 5.57 9.40
N TYR A 136 -12.80 4.69 9.38
CA TYR A 136 -11.47 5.00 8.85
C TYR A 136 -11.52 5.33 7.36
N ARG A 137 -12.25 4.56 6.56
CA ARG A 137 -12.42 4.84 5.12
C ARG A 137 -13.05 6.22 4.89
N ARG A 138 -14.11 6.56 5.66
CA ARG A 138 -14.73 7.90 5.61
C ARG A 138 -13.79 8.99 6.10
N ALA A 139 -13.03 8.76 7.17
CA ALA A 139 -12.07 9.71 7.72
C ALA A 139 -10.91 9.98 6.76
N ILE A 140 -10.34 8.93 6.15
CA ILE A 140 -9.30 9.04 5.12
C ILE A 140 -9.83 9.81 3.92
N PHE A 141 -11.04 9.46 3.45
CA PHE A 141 -11.67 10.16 2.33
C PHE A 141 -11.94 11.63 2.66
N PHE A 142 -12.41 11.93 3.88
CA PHE A 142 -12.66 13.30 4.30
C PHE A 142 -11.35 14.09 4.45
N ALA A 143 -10.32 13.52 5.06
CA ALA A 143 -9.02 14.18 5.23
C ALA A 143 -8.30 14.43 3.89
N LEU A 144 -8.32 13.45 2.97
CA LEU A 144 -7.73 13.59 1.63
C LEU A 144 -8.60 14.46 0.71
N GLY A 145 -9.92 14.34 0.81
CA GLY A 145 -10.89 15.14 0.05
C GLY A 145 -10.93 16.61 0.49
N PHE A 146 -10.75 16.90 1.78
CA PHE A 146 -10.62 18.27 2.27
C PHE A 146 -9.31 18.91 1.80
N LYS A 147 -8.22 18.13 1.69
CA LYS A 147 -6.99 18.57 1.02
C LYS A 147 -7.23 18.95 -0.44
N LEU A 148 -8.04 18.19 -1.18
CA LEU A 148 -8.38 18.52 -2.57
C LEU A 148 -9.31 19.75 -2.66
N PHE A 149 -10.24 19.91 -1.71
CA PHE A 149 -11.17 21.05 -1.66
C PHE A 149 -10.47 22.36 -1.23
N THR A 150 -9.56 22.30 -0.27
CA THR A 150 -8.72 23.44 0.16
C THR A 150 -7.69 23.81 -0.92
N LEU A 151 -7.12 22.84 -1.65
CA LEU A 151 -6.24 23.13 -2.78
C LEU A 151 -7.02 23.76 -3.96
N CYS A 152 -8.27 23.34 -4.21
CA CYS A 152 -9.16 24.01 -5.16
C CYS A 152 -9.53 25.44 -4.74
N PHE A 153 -9.68 25.72 -3.44
CA PHE A 153 -9.92 27.08 -2.95
C PHE A 153 -8.66 27.96 -3.05
N TYR A 154 -7.47 27.40 -2.79
CA TYR A 154 -6.21 28.13 -2.94
C TYR A 154 -5.86 28.43 -4.40
N PHE A 155 -6.34 27.63 -5.37
CA PHE A 155 -6.20 27.88 -6.81
C PHE A 155 -7.34 28.71 -7.43
N ARG A 156 -8.32 29.15 -6.63
CA ARG A 156 -9.49 29.90 -7.12
C ARG A 156 -9.54 31.33 -6.61
N LEU A 157 -8.46 32.07 -6.83
CA LEU A 157 -8.36 33.54 -6.92
C LEU A 157 -7.11 33.87 -7.79
N PRO A 158 -7.16 34.90 -8.64
CA PRO A 158 -7.50 34.80 -10.05
C PRO A 158 -6.27 34.87 -10.97
N PHE A 159 -6.09 33.89 -11.87
CA PHE A 159 -5.38 34.15 -13.12
C PHE A 159 -6.40 34.55 -14.18
N THR A 160 -6.73 35.84 -14.21
CA THR A 160 -7.15 36.49 -15.45
C THR A 160 -5.92 36.60 -16.35
N CYS A 161 -5.70 35.61 -17.21
CA CYS A 161 -4.89 35.77 -18.42
C CYS A 161 -5.82 35.55 -19.62
N THR A 162 -6.51 36.64 -19.95
CA THR A 162 -6.71 37.15 -21.30
C THR A 162 -6.75 36.13 -22.43
N SER A 163 -7.97 35.88 -22.89
CA SER A 163 -8.28 35.63 -24.30
C SER A 163 -7.60 36.68 -25.20
N VAL A 164 -6.56 36.27 -25.91
CA VAL A 164 -6.14 36.89 -27.17
C VAL A 164 -5.93 35.78 -28.20
N ILE A 165 -7.05 35.34 -28.77
CA ILE A 165 -7.08 34.82 -30.14
C ILE A 165 -7.24 36.07 -31.01
N GLN A 166 -6.17 36.54 -31.65
CA GLN A 166 -6.24 37.21 -32.95
C GLN A 166 -4.85 37.61 -33.46
N ASN A 167 -4.50 37.04 -34.62
CA ASN A 167 -3.64 37.59 -35.67
C ASN A 167 -2.18 37.97 -35.34
N CYS A 168 -1.24 37.37 -36.08
CA CYS A 168 -0.63 38.12 -37.20
C CYS A 168 0.14 37.21 -38.19
N PRO A 169 0.31 37.65 -39.46
CA PRO A 169 0.58 36.81 -40.62
C PRO A 169 1.99 36.96 -41.22
N ARG A 170 2.47 35.92 -41.90
CA ARG A 170 2.82 35.83 -43.33
C ARG A 170 3.72 34.62 -43.55
#